data_AF-A0A292YC09-F1
#
_entry.id   AF-A0A292YC09-F1
#
_cell.length_a   1.000
_cell.length_b   1.000
_cell.length_c   1.000
_cell.angle_alpha   90.00
_cell.angle_beta   90.00
_cell.angle_gamma   90.00
#
_symmetry.space_group_name_H-M   'P 1'
#
loop_
_entity.id
_entity.type
_entity.pdbx_description
1 polymer ?
#
loop_
_entity_poly.entity_id
_entity_poly.type
_entity_poly.pdbx_seq_one_letter_code
_entity_poly.pdbx_strand_id
1 'polypeptide(L)'
;MIDNAIIFFIKSPFKLLYNSNKKVKMNKREFDGLKELPHFCVFYGNSFFLNLYQKKIEEKFEKENMLKLYYDEFDKKLAKSHLIESSLFGGQNILIVKTNKFNKELEELKQYVKGNYCFVFYTGNKKLDLKKDEFVRFYNPSFKDIIEYTNRLCEKEHLHLSNDAKNFLAKSIDPLFLENEIKKLANYKKEISLKDIEDIVFLYKEESFEDLFVKILNGRDFFDDLKIILETVDYKRIIPALINYITTLYQYHIFIKITGKSNLKEFLGYQLPFDIEKQRIELVIKLKEKDYKTLLDFLLNKELLMRNSEKEKEAIFWEAMIYLRNYHSF
;
A
#
# COMPACT_ATOMS: atom_id res chain seq x y z
N MET A 1 59.23 0.46 -60.01
CA MET A 1 59.18 0.29 -58.55
C MET A 1 58.09 -0.73 -58.26
N ILE A 2 58.48 -1.96 -57.92
CA ILE A 2 57.99 -2.81 -56.81
C ILE A 2 56.47 -2.76 -56.54
N ASP A 3 55.68 -3.81 -56.39
CA ASP A 3 55.76 -5.27 -56.52
C ASP A 3 54.35 -5.78 -56.13
N ASN A 4 53.97 -6.96 -56.64
CA ASN A 4 53.09 -7.98 -56.02
C ASN A 4 51.66 -7.58 -55.57
N ALA A 5 50.57 -8.00 -56.22
CA ALA A 5 50.05 -9.37 -56.30
C ALA A 5 49.83 -10.05 -54.94
N ILE A 6 48.73 -10.81 -54.82
CA ILE A 6 48.54 -12.06 -54.04
C ILE A 6 47.44 -12.06 -52.92
N ILE A 7 46.42 -12.91 -53.16
CA ILE A 7 45.60 -13.76 -52.25
C ILE A 7 44.34 -13.15 -51.59
N PHE A 8 43.10 -13.57 -51.93
CA PHE A 8 42.36 -14.84 -51.71
C PHE A 8 41.97 -15.17 -50.24
N PHE A 9 40.64 -15.27 -50.02
CA PHE A 9 39.93 -16.27 -49.21
C PHE A 9 39.86 -16.19 -47.65
N ILE A 10 38.61 -16.40 -47.18
CA ILE A 10 38.16 -17.17 -45.98
C ILE A 10 37.76 -16.42 -44.69
N LYS A 11 36.43 -16.52 -44.42
CA LYS A 11 35.69 -16.75 -43.15
C LYS A 11 36.05 -15.95 -41.88
N SER A 12 35.01 -15.33 -41.31
CA SER A 12 34.66 -15.10 -39.89
C SER A 12 35.38 -16.01 -38.87
N PRO A 13 35.63 -15.66 -37.58
CA PRO A 13 34.97 -14.63 -36.76
C PRO A 13 35.91 -13.78 -35.86
N PHE A 14 35.50 -12.55 -35.49
CA PHE A 14 36.01 -11.92 -34.28
C PHE A 14 34.88 -11.73 -33.26
N LYS A 15 34.86 -12.68 -32.31
CA LYS A 15 34.26 -12.55 -30.98
C LYS A 15 34.69 -11.22 -30.36
N LEU A 16 33.74 -10.30 -30.21
CA LEU A 16 33.81 -9.33 -29.12
C LEU A 16 33.24 -10.03 -27.87
N LEU A 17 34.16 -10.37 -26.98
CA LEU A 17 33.91 -10.80 -25.61
C LEU A 17 33.05 -9.75 -24.90
N TYR A 18 31.73 -9.93 -24.94
CA TYR A 18 30.84 -9.22 -24.04
C TYR A 18 30.97 -9.87 -22.67
N ASN A 19 31.61 -9.15 -21.76
CA ASN A 19 31.76 -9.50 -20.35
C ASN A 19 30.44 -9.99 -19.76
N SER A 20 30.40 -11.29 -19.46
CA SER A 20 29.44 -11.94 -18.58
C SER A 20 29.61 -11.40 -17.16
N ASN A 21 28.69 -10.55 -16.68
CA ASN A 21 28.27 -10.41 -15.28
C ASN A 21 27.32 -9.22 -15.04
N LYS A 22 26.23 -9.08 -15.82
CA LYS A 22 25.04 -8.35 -15.34
C LYS A 22 24.08 -9.37 -14.72
N LYS A 23 24.05 -9.42 -13.38
CA LYS A 23 23.03 -10.16 -12.61
C LYS A 23 21.66 -9.56 -12.89
N VAL A 24 20.98 -10.06 -13.91
CA VAL A 24 19.58 -9.69 -14.23
C VAL A 24 18.68 -10.39 -13.22
N LYS A 25 17.71 -9.69 -12.65
CA LYS A 25 16.74 -10.19 -11.66
C LYS A 25 15.48 -10.69 -12.37
N MET A 26 14.78 -11.69 -11.83
CA MET A 26 13.51 -12.13 -12.41
C MET A 26 12.41 -11.10 -12.09
N ASN A 27 11.62 -10.71 -13.09
CA ASN A 27 10.47 -9.82 -12.92
C ASN A 27 9.16 -10.61 -12.86
N LYS A 28 8.07 -9.97 -12.40
CA LYS A 28 6.70 -10.54 -12.34
C LYS A 28 6.35 -11.38 -13.58
N ARG A 29 6.53 -10.83 -14.79
CA ARG A 29 6.19 -11.51 -16.06
C ARG A 29 7.03 -12.76 -16.33
N GLU A 30 8.31 -12.74 -15.98
CA GLU A 30 9.18 -13.91 -16.14
C GLU A 30 8.77 -15.01 -15.17
N PHE A 31 8.42 -14.66 -13.92
CA PHE A 31 7.93 -15.61 -12.92
C PHE A 31 6.57 -16.21 -13.30
N ASP A 32 5.62 -15.38 -13.77
CA ASP A 32 4.30 -15.85 -14.22
C ASP A 32 4.38 -16.79 -15.44
N GLY A 33 5.44 -16.69 -16.24
CA GLY A 33 5.67 -17.55 -17.41
C GLY A 33 6.33 -18.90 -17.09
N LEU A 34 6.70 -19.16 -15.83
CA LEU A 34 7.33 -20.41 -15.45
C LEU A 34 6.33 -21.58 -15.50
N LYS A 35 6.75 -22.69 -16.12
CA LYS A 35 5.95 -23.94 -16.13
C LYS A 35 5.89 -24.59 -14.75
N GLU A 36 7.00 -24.54 -14.02
CA GLU A 36 7.15 -25.08 -12.68
C GLU A 36 7.68 -24.00 -11.75
N LEU A 37 7.19 -23.98 -10.51
CA LEU A 37 7.67 -23.03 -9.51
C LEU A 37 9.05 -23.43 -9.03
N PRO A 38 9.96 -22.47 -8.79
CA PRO A 38 11.23 -22.78 -8.16
C PRO A 38 10.98 -23.26 -6.72
N HIS A 39 11.71 -24.30 -6.33
CA HIS A 39 11.67 -24.86 -4.98
C HIS A 39 12.09 -23.85 -3.92
N PHE A 40 12.99 -22.92 -4.25
CA PHE A 40 13.35 -21.80 -3.38
C PHE A 40 13.17 -20.48 -4.14
N CYS A 41 12.39 -19.56 -3.57
CA CYS A 41 12.17 -18.25 -4.19
C CYS A 41 12.09 -17.14 -3.15
N VAL A 42 12.75 -16.02 -3.44
CA VAL A 42 12.68 -14.79 -2.66
C VAL A 42 11.93 -13.73 -3.46
N PHE A 43 10.79 -13.29 -2.92
CA PHE A 43 10.00 -12.19 -3.44
C PHE A 43 10.35 -10.89 -2.73
N TYR A 44 10.54 -9.82 -3.50
CA TYR A 44 10.85 -8.50 -2.96
C TYR A 44 10.23 -7.38 -3.80
N GLY A 45 9.84 -6.27 -3.16
CA GLY A 45 9.47 -5.03 -3.83
C GLY A 45 8.11 -4.52 -3.37
N ASN A 46 7.23 -4.19 -4.32
CA ASN A 46 5.94 -3.60 -4.02
C ASN A 46 5.06 -4.52 -3.15
N SER A 47 4.51 -3.96 -2.07
CA SER A 47 3.73 -4.66 -1.03
C SER A 47 2.45 -5.31 -1.55
N PHE A 48 1.76 -4.69 -2.52
CA PHE A 48 0.57 -5.25 -3.13
C PHE A 48 0.88 -6.59 -3.80
N PHE A 49 1.93 -6.65 -4.63
CA PHE A 49 2.32 -7.90 -5.28
C PHE A 49 2.86 -8.93 -4.28
N LEU A 50 3.60 -8.52 -3.26
CA LEU A 50 4.03 -9.46 -2.21
C LEU A 50 2.84 -10.16 -1.56
N ASN A 51 1.81 -9.41 -1.17
CA ASN A 51 0.59 -9.97 -0.60
C ASN A 51 -0.16 -10.86 -1.61
N LEU A 52 -0.30 -10.38 -2.84
CA LEU A 52 -0.97 -11.10 -3.93
C LEU A 52 -0.34 -12.48 -4.19
N TYR A 53 0.98 -12.54 -4.30
CA TYR A 53 1.69 -13.78 -4.61
C TYR A 53 1.77 -14.70 -3.40
N GLN A 54 1.82 -14.16 -2.18
CA GLN A 54 1.68 -14.97 -0.98
C GLN A 54 0.33 -15.71 -1.00
N LYS A 55 -0.78 -15.00 -1.22
CA LYS A 55 -2.10 -15.62 -1.32
C LYS A 55 -2.19 -16.65 -2.43
N LYS A 56 -1.66 -16.34 -3.63
CA LYS A 56 -1.64 -17.32 -4.74
C LYS A 56 -0.88 -18.60 -4.40
N ILE A 57 0.24 -18.49 -3.69
CA ILE A 57 1.03 -19.65 -3.24
C ILE A 57 0.24 -20.42 -2.18
N GLU A 58 -0.37 -19.72 -1.24
CA GLU A 58 -1.20 -20.34 -0.20
C GLU A 58 -2.38 -21.11 -0.80
N GLU A 59 -3.09 -20.52 -1.77
CA GLU A 59 -4.20 -21.16 -2.50
C GLU A 59 -3.71 -22.35 -3.35
N LYS A 60 -2.54 -22.24 -4.01
CA LYS A 60 -1.99 -23.32 -4.83
C LYS A 60 -1.62 -24.57 -4.02
N PHE A 61 -1.13 -24.37 -2.80
CA PHE A 61 -0.65 -25.44 -1.93
C PHE A 61 -1.55 -25.65 -0.71
N GLU A 62 -2.85 -25.32 -0.81
CA GLU A 62 -3.81 -25.38 0.30
C GLU A 62 -3.90 -26.77 0.96
N LYS A 63 -3.68 -27.84 0.18
CA LYS A 63 -3.75 -29.23 0.64
C LYS A 63 -2.42 -29.80 1.13
N GLU A 64 -1.33 -29.04 1.02
CA GLU A 64 0.00 -29.46 1.40
C GLU A 64 0.35 -29.05 2.84
N ASN A 65 1.44 -29.59 3.38
CA ASN A 65 1.85 -29.30 4.75
C ASN A 65 2.57 -27.94 4.82
N MET A 66 1.83 -26.88 5.16
CA MET A 66 2.31 -25.51 5.12
C MET A 66 2.69 -24.96 6.50
N LEU A 67 3.93 -24.51 6.64
CA LEU A 67 4.43 -23.76 7.80
C LEU A 67 4.66 -22.30 7.41
N LYS A 68 4.10 -21.38 8.19
CA LYS A 68 4.23 -19.93 8.01
C LYS A 68 5.02 -19.36 9.19
N LEU A 69 6.10 -18.64 8.91
CA LEU A 69 6.94 -17.98 9.93
C LEU A 69 7.04 -16.49 9.60
N TYR A 70 6.50 -15.64 10.47
CA TYR A 70 6.43 -14.20 10.23
C TYR A 70 7.32 -13.39 11.16
N TYR A 71 8.17 -12.56 10.57
CA TYR A 71 9.05 -11.60 11.23
C TYR A 71 9.91 -12.27 12.31
N ASP A 72 9.62 -11.98 13.58
CA ASP A 72 10.39 -12.48 14.71
C ASP A 72 10.05 -13.94 15.07
N GLU A 73 9.02 -14.53 14.46
CA GLU A 73 8.71 -15.98 14.56
C GLU A 73 9.70 -16.86 13.80
N PHE A 74 10.58 -16.26 12.99
CA PHE A 74 11.55 -17.03 12.21
C PHE A 74 12.55 -17.74 13.13
N ASP A 75 12.40 -19.07 13.23
CA ASP A 75 13.38 -19.95 13.83
C ASP A 75 13.99 -20.90 12.77
N LYS A 76 15.32 -20.86 12.65
CA LYS A 76 16.06 -21.64 11.66
C LYS A 76 15.94 -23.16 11.88
N LYS A 77 15.90 -23.62 13.14
CA LYS A 77 15.85 -25.05 13.46
C LYS A 77 14.49 -25.61 13.07
N LEU A 78 13.42 -24.89 13.39
CA LEU A 78 12.05 -25.22 13.02
C LEU A 78 11.89 -25.25 11.49
N ALA A 79 12.31 -24.18 10.81
CA ALA A 79 12.27 -24.08 9.34
C ALA A 79 13.01 -25.24 8.66
N LYS A 80 14.21 -25.57 9.16
CA LYS A 80 15.02 -26.68 8.65
C LYS A 80 14.34 -28.04 8.88
N SER A 81 13.79 -28.27 10.07
CA SER A 81 13.14 -29.54 10.40
C SER A 81 11.94 -29.78 9.49
N HIS A 82 11.09 -28.76 9.33
CA HIS A 82 9.95 -28.80 8.41
C HIS A 82 10.35 -29.08 6.96
N LEU A 83 11.45 -28.51 6.46
CA LEU A 83 11.89 -28.74 5.07
C LEU A 83 12.52 -30.12 4.82
N ILE A 84 13.04 -30.79 5.85
CA ILE A 84 13.73 -32.09 5.72
C ILE A 84 12.80 -33.27 6.03
N GLU A 85 11.88 -33.08 6.98
CA GLU A 85 10.95 -34.13 7.39
C GLU A 85 10.12 -34.62 6.20
N SER A 86 9.83 -35.92 6.18
CA SER A 86 8.85 -36.46 5.22
C SER A 86 7.46 -36.05 5.69
N SER A 87 6.62 -35.54 4.79
CA SER A 87 5.24 -35.20 5.14
C SER A 87 4.52 -36.43 5.67
N LEU A 88 3.91 -36.31 6.85
CA LEU A 88 3.16 -37.39 7.50
C LEU A 88 1.95 -37.87 6.66
N PHE A 89 1.52 -37.05 5.70
CA PHE A 89 0.40 -37.33 4.82
C PHE A 89 0.83 -37.61 3.37
N GLY A 90 2.12 -37.83 3.11
CA GLY A 90 2.64 -38.13 1.77
C GLY A 90 2.67 -36.94 0.81
N GLY A 91 2.44 -35.72 1.30
CA GLY A 91 2.50 -34.47 0.52
C GLY A 91 3.88 -33.80 0.53
N GLN A 92 3.95 -32.59 0.02
CA GLN A 92 5.11 -31.72 0.08
C GLN A 92 5.03 -30.80 1.30
N ASN A 93 6.18 -30.46 1.87
CA ASN A 93 6.27 -29.44 2.90
C ASN A 93 6.52 -28.08 2.25
N ILE A 94 5.69 -27.10 2.61
CA ILE A 94 5.75 -25.74 2.09
C ILE A 94 6.12 -24.81 3.23
N LEU A 95 7.23 -24.11 3.10
CA LEU A 95 7.66 -23.08 4.05
C LEU A 95 7.41 -21.70 3.46
N ILE A 96 6.66 -20.86 4.17
CA ILE A 96 6.48 -19.45 3.84
C ILE A 96 7.12 -18.62 4.94
N VAL A 97 8.13 -17.81 4.58
CA VAL A 97 8.77 -16.88 5.51
C VAL A 97 8.45 -15.46 5.09
N LYS A 98 7.91 -14.65 5.99
CA LYS A 98 7.73 -13.20 5.77
C LYS A 98 8.67 -12.44 6.68
N THR A 99 9.50 -11.54 6.16
CA THR A 99 10.50 -10.86 6.99
C THR A 99 10.91 -9.50 6.44
N ASN A 100 11.28 -8.58 7.33
CA ASN A 100 11.92 -7.31 7.00
C ASN A 100 13.47 -7.38 7.10
N LYS A 101 14.03 -8.49 7.59
CA LYS A 101 15.46 -8.72 7.78
C LYS A 101 15.90 -9.96 6.99
N PHE A 102 16.68 -9.75 5.93
CA PHE A 102 17.26 -10.84 5.16
C PHE A 102 18.69 -11.12 5.65
N ASN A 103 18.93 -12.32 6.17
CA ASN A 103 20.22 -12.76 6.72
C ASN A 103 20.74 -14.01 5.96
N LYS A 104 21.98 -14.42 6.26
CA LYS A 104 22.59 -15.61 5.66
C LYS A 104 21.83 -16.90 5.98
N GLU A 105 21.21 -16.97 7.14
CA GLU A 105 20.46 -18.16 7.58
C GLU A 105 19.27 -18.47 6.68
N LEU A 106 18.56 -17.43 6.22
CA LEU A 106 17.48 -17.57 5.25
C LEU A 106 17.99 -18.06 3.90
N GLU A 107 19.17 -17.60 3.47
CA GLU A 107 19.78 -18.05 2.24
C GLU A 107 20.23 -19.52 2.32
N GLU A 108 20.68 -19.98 3.49
CA GLU A 108 21.05 -21.37 3.73
C GLU A 108 19.87 -22.34 3.64
N LEU A 109 18.62 -21.87 3.80
CA LEU A 109 17.43 -22.71 3.68
C LEU A 109 17.32 -23.41 2.33
N LYS A 110 17.84 -22.80 1.26
CA LYS A 110 17.84 -23.39 -0.10
C LYS A 110 18.48 -24.77 -0.16
N GLN A 111 19.43 -25.07 0.73
CA GLN A 111 20.13 -26.35 0.78
C GLN A 111 19.26 -27.49 1.34
N TYR A 112 18.19 -27.15 2.05
CA TYR A 112 17.30 -28.12 2.69
C TYR A 112 16.05 -28.42 1.87
N VAL A 113 15.86 -27.73 0.74
CA VAL A 113 14.65 -27.86 -0.09
C VAL A 113 14.78 -29.07 -1.04
N LYS A 114 14.60 -30.29 -0.51
CA LYS A 114 14.72 -31.56 -1.24
C LYS A 114 13.37 -32.04 -1.81
N GLY A 115 12.82 -31.32 -2.80
CA GLY A 115 11.50 -31.62 -3.39
C GLY A 115 10.31 -30.95 -2.66
N ASN A 116 10.61 -30.25 -1.56
CA ASN A 116 9.72 -29.35 -0.83
C ASN A 116 9.77 -27.93 -1.41
N TYR A 117 9.06 -26.96 -0.83
CA TYR A 117 9.11 -25.57 -1.29
C TYR A 117 9.40 -24.59 -0.15
N CYS A 118 10.14 -23.53 -0.46
CA CYS A 118 10.45 -22.43 0.45
C CYS A 118 10.30 -21.09 -0.27
N PHE A 119 9.36 -20.28 0.21
CA PHE A 119 9.04 -18.97 -0.35
C PHE A 119 9.29 -17.88 0.70
N VAL A 120 10.18 -16.94 0.38
CA VAL A 120 10.56 -15.85 1.29
C VAL A 120 9.99 -14.54 0.76
N PHE A 121 9.11 -13.90 1.52
CA PHE A 121 8.54 -12.58 1.25
C PHE A 121 9.30 -11.52 2.03
N TYR A 122 10.23 -10.85 1.35
CA TYR A 122 11.08 -9.84 1.94
C TYR A 122 10.46 -8.44 1.79
N THR A 123 10.19 -7.77 2.91
CA THR A 123 9.59 -6.42 2.96
C THR A 123 10.57 -5.33 3.38
N GLY A 124 11.86 -5.65 3.55
CA GLY A 124 12.87 -4.68 3.98
C GLY A 124 13.51 -3.94 2.81
N ASN A 125 14.19 -2.83 3.08
CA ASN A 125 14.72 -1.94 2.03
C ASN A 125 16.12 -2.30 1.53
N LYS A 126 16.74 -3.37 2.05
CA LYS A 126 18.12 -3.73 1.70
C LYS A 126 18.17 -4.40 0.34
N LYS A 127 19.05 -3.94 -0.55
CA LYS A 127 19.27 -4.60 -1.84
C LYS A 127 19.87 -5.99 -1.61
N LEU A 128 19.14 -7.03 -2.02
CA LEU A 128 19.61 -8.41 -1.98
C LEU A 128 20.43 -8.74 -3.24
N ASP A 129 21.52 -9.49 -3.04
CA ASP A 129 22.42 -9.99 -4.07
C ASP A 129 22.26 -11.52 -4.23
N LEU A 130 21.13 -11.93 -4.81
CA LEU A 130 20.75 -13.32 -5.05
C LEU A 130 20.86 -13.68 -6.54
N LYS A 131 20.88 -14.98 -6.87
CA LYS A 131 20.90 -15.47 -8.26
C LYS A 131 19.56 -15.15 -8.96
N LYS A 132 19.59 -15.05 -10.30
CA LYS A 132 18.42 -14.67 -11.12
C LYS A 132 17.20 -15.56 -10.87
N ASP A 133 17.42 -16.86 -10.78
CA ASP A 133 16.34 -17.86 -10.78
C ASP A 133 15.67 -18.07 -9.41
N GLU A 134 16.26 -17.48 -8.37
CA GLU A 134 15.83 -17.59 -6.97
C GLU A 134 15.18 -16.28 -6.47
N PHE A 135 15.08 -15.27 -7.34
CA PHE A 135 14.82 -13.88 -6.91
C PHE A 135 13.85 -13.15 -7.84
N VAL A 136 12.66 -12.86 -7.32
CA VAL A 136 11.60 -12.13 -8.05
C VAL A 136 11.45 -10.72 -7.50
N ARG A 137 11.59 -9.74 -8.38
CA ARG A 137 11.37 -8.33 -8.06
C ARG A 137 10.01 -7.86 -8.56
N PHE A 138 9.19 -7.39 -7.63
CA PHE A 138 7.95 -6.69 -7.92
C PHE A 138 8.16 -5.18 -8.01
N TYR A 139 7.76 -4.62 -9.14
CA TYR A 139 7.67 -3.17 -9.34
C TYR A 139 6.27 -2.68 -8.99
N ASN A 140 6.05 -1.36 -9.02
CA ASN A 140 4.72 -0.81 -8.79
C ASN A 140 3.72 -1.38 -9.82
N PRO A 141 2.50 -1.73 -9.38
CA PRO A 141 1.47 -2.23 -10.28
C PRO A 141 1.11 -1.15 -11.30
N SER A 142 1.00 -1.55 -12.57
CA SER A 142 0.41 -0.68 -13.58
C SER A 142 -1.10 -0.60 -13.38
N PHE A 143 -1.74 0.46 -13.88
CA PHE A 143 -3.21 0.56 -13.85
C PHE A 143 -3.88 -0.69 -14.46
N LYS A 144 -3.28 -1.27 -15.50
CA LYS A 144 -3.73 -2.53 -16.09
C LYS A 144 -3.70 -3.70 -15.11
N ASP A 145 -2.62 -3.84 -14.32
CA ASP A 145 -2.51 -4.89 -13.30
C ASP A 145 -3.61 -4.74 -12.22
N ILE A 146 -3.92 -3.50 -11.83
CA ILE A 146 -4.94 -3.19 -10.82
C ILE A 146 -6.33 -3.50 -11.35
N ILE A 147 -6.63 -3.14 -12.60
CA ILE A 147 -7.91 -3.46 -13.24
C ILE A 147 -8.09 -4.97 -13.42
N GLU A 148 -7.05 -5.68 -13.87
CA GLU A 148 -7.09 -7.14 -14.00
C GLU A 148 -7.35 -7.81 -12.64
N TYR A 149 -6.69 -7.33 -11.59
CA TYR A 149 -6.94 -7.79 -10.23
C TYR A 149 -8.37 -7.50 -9.75
N THR A 150 -8.86 -6.28 -10.00
CA THR A 150 -10.23 -5.84 -9.67
C THR A 150 -11.26 -6.74 -10.36
N ASN A 151 -11.08 -7.04 -11.65
CA ASN A 151 -11.97 -7.93 -12.39
C ASN A 151 -12.03 -9.32 -11.77
N ARG A 152 -10.86 -9.91 -11.48
CA ARG A 152 -10.80 -11.24 -10.86
C ARG A 152 -11.46 -11.28 -9.48
N LEU A 153 -11.34 -10.21 -8.69
CA LEU A 153 -12.02 -10.11 -7.40
C LEU A 153 -13.53 -10.01 -7.56
N CYS A 154 -14.02 -9.21 -8.52
CA CYS A 154 -15.46 -9.12 -8.81
C CYS A 154 -16.02 -10.48 -9.24
N GLU A 155 -15.29 -11.21 -10.09
CA GLU A 155 -15.67 -12.57 -10.51
C GLU A 155 -15.72 -13.55 -9.33
N LYS A 156 -14.71 -13.51 -8.44
CA LYS A 156 -14.64 -14.35 -7.24
C LYS A 156 -15.81 -14.11 -6.28
N GLU A 157 -16.22 -12.86 -6.11
CA GLU A 157 -17.30 -12.46 -5.19
C GLU A 157 -18.68 -12.39 -5.89
N HIS A 158 -18.78 -12.83 -7.16
CA HIS A 158 -20.01 -12.75 -7.97
C HIS A 158 -20.64 -11.35 -8.01
N LEU A 159 -19.80 -10.32 -8.07
CA LEU A 159 -20.21 -8.91 -8.08
C LEU A 159 -20.25 -8.36 -9.51
N HIS A 160 -21.39 -7.82 -9.92
CA HIS A 160 -21.55 -7.19 -11.23
C HIS A 160 -21.36 -5.68 -11.13
N LEU A 161 -20.21 -5.20 -11.63
CA LEU A 161 -19.86 -3.79 -11.72
C LEU A 161 -19.72 -3.34 -13.18
N SER A 162 -20.13 -2.11 -13.49
CA SER A 162 -19.84 -1.49 -14.78
C SER A 162 -18.33 -1.24 -14.96
N ASN A 163 -17.87 -1.10 -16.21
CA ASN A 163 -16.46 -0.81 -16.47
C ASN A 163 -16.01 0.52 -15.84
N ASP A 164 -16.89 1.52 -15.83
CA ASP A 164 -16.60 2.82 -15.23
C ASP A 164 -16.47 2.73 -13.70
N ALA A 165 -17.32 1.94 -13.06
CA ALA A 165 -17.24 1.63 -11.63
C ALA A 165 -15.92 0.94 -11.26
N LYS A 166 -15.50 -0.06 -12.04
CA LYS A 166 -14.21 -0.75 -11.85
C LYS A 166 -13.02 0.20 -12.05
N ASN A 167 -13.11 1.06 -13.07
CA ASN A 167 -12.10 2.10 -13.33
C ASN A 167 -12.00 3.09 -12.17
N PHE A 168 -13.14 3.51 -11.62
CA PHE A 168 -13.19 4.38 -10.46
C PHE A 168 -12.56 3.71 -9.25
N LEU A 169 -12.97 2.48 -8.91
CA LEU A 169 -12.40 1.71 -7.80
C LEU A 169 -10.87 1.56 -7.91
N ALA A 170 -10.37 1.17 -9.07
CA ALA A 170 -8.95 0.93 -9.31
C ALA A 170 -8.08 2.20 -9.27
N LYS A 171 -8.65 3.37 -9.64
CA LYS A 171 -7.97 4.66 -9.47
C LYS A 171 -8.07 5.17 -8.05
N SER A 172 -9.17 4.84 -7.40
CA SER A 172 -9.50 5.37 -6.12
C SER A 172 -8.71 4.65 -5.03
N ILE A 173 -8.84 3.34 -4.90
CA ILE A 173 -8.39 2.63 -3.71
C ILE A 173 -6.97 2.10 -3.90
N ASP A 174 -6.14 2.13 -2.84
CA ASP A 174 -4.86 1.41 -2.87
C ASP A 174 -5.12 -0.08 -3.17
N PRO A 175 -4.40 -0.69 -4.12
CA PRO A 175 -4.59 -2.08 -4.50
C PRO A 175 -4.59 -3.10 -3.35
N LEU A 176 -3.90 -2.80 -2.24
CA LEU A 176 -3.89 -3.63 -1.03
C LEU A 176 -5.27 -3.78 -0.38
N PHE A 177 -6.14 -2.78 -0.52
CA PHE A 177 -7.46 -2.75 0.14
C PHE A 177 -8.61 -3.13 -0.80
N LEU A 178 -8.38 -3.25 -2.11
CA LEU A 178 -9.41 -3.56 -3.10
C LEU A 178 -10.22 -4.82 -2.77
N GLU A 179 -9.56 -5.88 -2.28
CA GLU A 179 -10.25 -7.12 -1.93
C GLU A 179 -11.25 -6.92 -0.79
N ASN A 180 -10.87 -6.16 0.24
CA ASN A 180 -11.76 -5.90 1.36
C ASN A 180 -12.93 -5.03 0.92
N GLU A 181 -12.68 -4.05 0.05
CA GLU A 181 -13.75 -3.17 -0.42
C GLU A 181 -14.72 -3.88 -1.34
N ILE A 182 -14.24 -4.71 -2.27
CA ILE A 182 -15.09 -5.51 -3.15
C ILE A 182 -15.94 -6.51 -2.35
N LYS A 183 -15.39 -7.13 -1.31
CA LYS A 183 -16.17 -8.01 -0.41
C LYS A 183 -17.29 -7.27 0.31
N LYS A 184 -17.03 -6.05 0.80
CA LYS A 184 -18.08 -5.22 1.42
C LYS A 184 -19.17 -4.86 0.41
N LEU A 185 -18.77 -4.45 -0.80
CA LEU A 185 -19.69 -4.12 -1.87
C LEU A 185 -20.57 -5.33 -2.23
N ALA A 186 -19.97 -6.52 -2.38
CA ALA A 186 -20.70 -7.76 -2.64
C ALA A 186 -21.70 -8.11 -1.53
N ASN A 187 -21.39 -7.83 -0.27
CA ASN A 187 -22.31 -8.00 0.86
C ASN A 187 -23.45 -6.97 0.85
N TYR A 188 -23.24 -5.78 0.28
CA TYR A 188 -24.25 -4.73 0.22
C TYR A 188 -25.28 -5.03 -0.88
N LYS A 189 -24.84 -5.18 -2.14
CA LYS A 189 -25.70 -5.51 -3.30
C LYS A 189 -24.90 -6.24 -4.38
N LYS A 190 -25.54 -7.15 -5.10
CA LYS A 190 -24.90 -7.92 -6.20
C LYS A 190 -24.75 -7.14 -7.51
N GLU A 191 -25.60 -6.13 -7.71
CA GLU A 191 -25.52 -5.17 -8.82
C GLU A 191 -25.37 -3.78 -8.23
N ILE A 192 -24.29 -3.09 -8.60
CA ILE A 192 -23.96 -1.78 -8.03
C ILE A 192 -23.65 -0.82 -9.17
N SER A 193 -24.34 0.32 -9.19
CA SER A 193 -24.12 1.37 -10.19
C SER A 193 -22.90 2.23 -9.84
N LEU A 194 -22.45 3.05 -10.81
CA LEU A 194 -21.40 4.03 -10.57
C LEU A 194 -21.74 4.97 -9.41
N LYS A 195 -22.99 5.42 -9.32
CA LYS A 195 -23.46 6.32 -8.25
C LYS A 195 -23.42 5.65 -6.89
N ASP A 196 -23.82 4.39 -6.80
CA ASP A 196 -23.73 3.63 -5.54
C ASP A 196 -22.25 3.44 -5.10
N ILE A 197 -21.32 3.28 -6.05
CA ILE A 197 -19.88 3.20 -5.76
C ILE A 197 -19.32 4.56 -5.38
N GLU A 198 -19.70 5.63 -6.06
CA GLU A 198 -19.34 6.98 -5.66
C GLU A 198 -19.84 7.23 -4.24
N ASP A 199 -21.10 6.99 -3.93
CA ASP A 199 -21.63 7.18 -2.58
C ASP A 199 -20.90 6.31 -1.52
N ILE A 200 -20.66 5.01 -1.78
CA ILE A 200 -20.07 4.08 -0.80
C ILE A 200 -18.54 4.22 -0.67
N VAL A 201 -17.81 4.39 -1.78
CA VAL A 201 -16.34 4.40 -1.81
C VAL A 201 -15.78 5.78 -1.51
N PHE A 202 -16.50 6.84 -1.86
CA PHE A 202 -16.14 8.23 -1.50
C PHE A 202 -16.25 8.45 0.03
N LEU A 203 -17.18 7.75 0.69
CA LEU A 203 -17.30 7.73 2.16
C LEU A 203 -16.04 7.22 2.90
N TYR A 204 -15.19 6.40 2.27
CA TYR A 204 -14.00 5.83 2.92
C TYR A 204 -12.66 6.43 2.52
N LYS A 205 -12.63 7.29 1.51
CA LYS A 205 -11.39 7.81 0.92
C LYS A 205 -11.17 9.28 1.23
N GLU A 206 -10.59 9.59 2.37
CA GLU A 206 -9.90 10.86 2.65
C GLU A 206 -10.68 12.19 2.46
N GLU A 207 -11.96 12.17 2.07
CA GLU A 207 -12.82 13.36 1.91
C GLU A 207 -14.02 13.39 2.88
N SER A 208 -14.28 12.34 3.68
CA SER A 208 -15.49 12.27 4.53
C SER A 208 -15.62 13.37 5.60
N PHE A 209 -14.53 14.09 5.89
CA PHE A 209 -14.54 15.22 6.80
C PHE A 209 -13.97 16.50 6.19
N GLU A 210 -13.56 16.53 4.92
CA GLU A 210 -12.91 17.73 4.37
C GLU A 210 -13.89 18.92 4.38
N ASP A 211 -15.10 18.74 3.89
CA ASP A 211 -16.15 19.77 3.97
C ASP A 211 -16.49 20.16 5.42
N LEU A 212 -16.53 19.19 6.33
CA LEU A 212 -16.76 19.42 7.76
C LEU A 212 -15.63 20.30 8.35
N PHE A 213 -14.38 19.97 8.06
CA PHE A 213 -13.20 20.68 8.58
C PHE A 213 -13.07 22.07 7.96
N VAL A 214 -13.35 22.20 6.66
CA VAL A 214 -13.41 23.50 5.98
C VAL A 214 -14.50 24.38 6.61
N LYS A 215 -15.67 23.82 6.96
CA LYS A 215 -16.72 24.55 7.68
C LYS A 215 -16.27 24.97 9.08
N ILE A 216 -15.67 24.05 9.85
CA ILE A 216 -15.12 24.32 11.19
C ILE A 216 -14.09 25.46 11.15
N LEU A 217 -13.08 25.36 10.27
CA LEU A 217 -12.00 26.35 10.18
C LEU A 217 -12.44 27.68 9.55
N ASN A 218 -13.60 27.70 8.88
CA ASN A 218 -14.22 28.94 8.42
C ASN A 218 -15.21 29.53 9.42
N GLY A 219 -15.38 28.93 10.60
CA GLY A 219 -16.36 29.38 11.60
C GLY A 219 -17.81 29.30 11.13
N ARG A 220 -18.11 28.44 10.15
CA ARG A 220 -19.48 28.19 9.68
C ARG A 220 -20.16 27.17 10.59
N ASP A 221 -21.48 27.18 10.63
CA ASP A 221 -22.21 26.13 11.33
C ASP A 221 -21.96 24.76 10.67
N PHE A 222 -21.70 23.75 11.49
CA PHE A 222 -21.31 22.41 11.06
C PHE A 222 -22.04 21.30 11.84
N PHE A 223 -22.93 21.65 12.78
CA PHE A 223 -23.57 20.65 13.65
C PHE A 223 -24.50 19.71 12.87
N ASP A 224 -25.16 20.19 11.82
CA ASP A 224 -26.05 19.35 11.03
C ASP A 224 -25.26 18.37 10.15
N ASP A 225 -24.15 18.81 9.56
CA ASP A 225 -23.22 17.92 8.85
C ASP A 225 -22.62 16.89 9.81
N LEU A 226 -22.24 17.35 11.01
CA LEU A 226 -21.69 16.48 12.05
C LEU A 226 -22.67 15.39 12.47
N LYS A 227 -23.97 15.70 12.63
CA LYS A 227 -25.00 14.70 12.96
C LYS A 227 -25.08 13.63 11.88
N ILE A 228 -25.15 14.03 10.61
CA ILE A 228 -25.22 13.10 9.46
C ILE A 228 -23.99 12.19 9.44
N ILE A 229 -22.81 12.74 9.70
CA ILE A 229 -21.56 11.99 9.77
C ILE A 229 -21.56 10.99 10.94
N LEU A 230 -22.05 11.39 12.11
CA LEU A 230 -22.11 10.55 13.30
C LEU A 230 -23.08 9.37 13.17
N GLU A 231 -24.06 9.42 12.26
CA GLU A 231 -24.92 8.27 11.95
C GLU A 231 -24.15 7.09 11.33
N THR A 232 -23.02 7.37 10.68
CA THR A 232 -22.24 6.37 9.93
C THR A 232 -20.82 6.16 10.47
N VAL A 233 -20.28 7.12 11.22
CA VAL A 233 -18.88 7.11 11.68
C VAL A 233 -18.78 7.29 13.20
N ASP A 234 -17.96 6.45 13.86
CA ASP A 234 -17.64 6.61 15.28
C ASP A 234 -16.93 7.95 15.54
N TYR A 235 -17.49 8.76 16.45
CA TYR A 235 -17.00 10.07 16.88
C TYR A 235 -15.52 10.08 17.27
N LYS A 236 -14.98 8.94 17.76
CA LYS A 236 -13.56 8.77 18.11
C LYS A 236 -12.61 8.99 16.92
N ARG A 237 -13.12 8.94 15.68
CA ARG A 237 -12.33 9.12 14.47
C ARG A 237 -12.20 10.59 14.04
N ILE A 238 -13.11 11.45 14.48
CA ILE A 238 -13.24 12.83 13.99
C ILE A 238 -12.11 13.72 14.53
N ILE A 239 -11.84 13.68 15.84
CA ILE A 239 -10.76 14.49 16.45
C ILE A 239 -9.37 14.10 15.90
N PRO A 240 -8.98 12.82 15.85
CA PRO A 240 -7.71 12.42 15.23
C PRO A 240 -7.60 12.83 13.76
N ALA A 241 -8.69 12.75 12.99
CA ALA A 241 -8.71 13.19 11.60
C ALA A 241 -8.53 14.72 11.48
N LEU A 242 -9.16 15.50 12.36
CA LEU A 242 -9.01 16.95 12.39
C LEU A 242 -7.58 17.36 12.79
N ILE A 243 -6.96 16.68 13.77
CA ILE A 243 -5.57 16.91 14.16
C ILE A 243 -4.64 16.69 12.97
N ASN A 244 -4.80 15.59 12.24
CA ASN A 244 -4.02 15.32 11.05
C ASN A 244 -4.24 16.40 9.98
N TYR A 245 -5.48 16.80 9.74
CA TYR A 245 -5.81 17.85 8.78
C TYR A 245 -5.13 19.18 9.12
N ILE A 246 -5.24 19.64 10.36
CA ILE A 246 -4.58 20.88 10.82
C ILE A 246 -3.06 20.76 10.78
N THR A 247 -2.51 19.60 11.11
CA THR A 247 -1.06 19.33 11.01
C THR A 247 -0.57 19.45 9.56
N THR A 248 -1.33 18.90 8.61
CA THR A 248 -1.03 19.02 7.18
C THR A 248 -1.12 20.47 6.70
N LEU A 249 -2.15 21.22 7.10
CA LEU A 249 -2.24 22.65 6.80
C LEU A 249 -1.05 23.43 7.38
N TYR A 250 -0.61 23.11 8.59
CA TYR A 250 0.57 23.74 9.18
C TYR A 250 1.86 23.41 8.42
N GLN A 251 2.02 22.17 7.94
CA GLN A 251 3.14 21.80 7.09
C GLN A 251 3.14 22.59 5.77
N TYR A 252 1.96 22.80 5.17
CA TYR A 252 1.82 23.67 4.00
C TYR A 252 2.17 25.13 4.34
N HIS A 253 1.75 25.63 5.49
CA HIS A 253 2.10 26.97 5.95
C HIS A 253 3.63 27.16 6.05
N ILE A 254 4.33 26.21 6.67
CA ILE A 254 5.79 26.22 6.76
C ILE A 254 6.41 26.16 5.36
N PHE A 255 5.92 25.27 4.50
CA PHE A 255 6.43 25.10 3.14
C PHE A 255 6.31 26.37 2.31
N ILE A 256 5.14 27.01 2.32
CA ILE A 256 4.90 28.29 1.62
C ILE A 256 5.80 29.38 2.19
N LYS A 257 5.98 29.43 3.51
CA LYS A 257 6.86 30.41 4.18
C LYS A 257 8.33 30.24 3.81
N ILE A 258 8.82 29.01 3.68
CA ILE A 258 10.22 28.71 3.34
C ILE A 258 10.50 28.94 1.85
N THR A 259 9.60 28.51 0.98
CA THR A 259 9.85 28.50 -0.48
C THR A 259 9.33 29.73 -1.21
N GLY A 260 8.40 30.48 -0.61
CA GLY A 260 7.69 31.59 -1.23
C GLY A 260 6.77 31.17 -2.38
N LYS A 261 6.58 29.87 -2.62
CA LYS A 261 5.72 29.33 -3.68
C LYS A 261 4.37 28.95 -3.10
N SER A 262 3.31 29.31 -3.80
CA SER A 262 1.93 28.97 -3.44
C SER A 262 1.45 27.63 -4.00
N ASN A 263 2.29 26.84 -4.68
CA ASN A 263 1.90 25.54 -5.23
C ASN A 263 2.35 24.39 -4.32
N LEU A 264 1.46 23.42 -4.07
CA LEU A 264 1.77 22.30 -3.18
C LEU A 264 2.43 21.12 -3.92
N LYS A 265 2.56 21.22 -5.24
CA LYS A 265 3.15 20.18 -6.10
C LYS A 265 4.56 19.76 -5.68
N GLU A 266 5.41 20.72 -5.32
CA GLU A 266 6.79 20.43 -4.90
C GLU A 266 6.85 19.79 -3.50
N PHE A 267 5.88 20.06 -2.64
CA PHE A 267 5.77 19.44 -1.32
C PHE A 267 5.21 18.00 -1.40
N LEU A 268 4.19 17.78 -2.22
CA LEU A 268 3.46 16.52 -2.29
C LEU A 268 4.04 15.53 -3.31
N GLY A 269 4.84 16.02 -4.27
CA GLY A 269 5.39 15.22 -5.36
C GLY A 269 4.39 14.88 -6.47
N TYR A 270 3.13 15.33 -6.33
CA TYR A 270 2.07 15.23 -7.33
C TYR A 270 1.16 16.48 -7.27
N GLN A 271 0.34 16.69 -8.29
CA GLN A 271 -0.55 17.86 -8.38
C GLN A 271 -1.93 17.52 -7.79
N LEU A 272 -2.45 18.38 -6.92
CA LEU A 272 -3.80 18.27 -6.39
C LEU A 272 -4.84 18.76 -7.41
N PRO A 273 -6.11 18.31 -7.32
CA PRO A 273 -7.21 18.97 -8.01
C PRO A 273 -7.23 20.46 -7.67
N PHE A 274 -7.43 21.30 -8.70
CA PHE A 274 -7.28 22.75 -8.60
C PHE A 274 -8.16 23.37 -7.50
N ASP A 275 -9.41 22.92 -7.38
CA ASP A 275 -10.37 23.45 -6.41
C ASP A 275 -9.98 23.13 -4.96
N ILE A 276 -9.42 21.93 -4.73
CA ILE A 276 -8.95 21.48 -3.42
C ILE A 276 -7.65 22.20 -3.05
N GLU A 277 -6.71 22.31 -3.99
CA GLU A 277 -5.45 23.03 -3.79
C GLU A 277 -5.73 24.50 -3.41
N LYS A 278 -6.63 25.16 -4.14
CA LYS A 278 -7.04 26.53 -3.86
C LYS A 278 -7.66 26.68 -2.46
N GLN A 279 -8.62 25.83 -2.10
CA GLN A 279 -9.25 25.88 -0.77
C GLN A 279 -8.25 25.69 0.36
N ARG A 280 -7.32 24.74 0.22
CA ARG A 280 -6.27 24.49 1.22
C ARG A 280 -5.33 25.67 1.36
N ILE A 281 -4.92 26.28 0.25
CA ILE A 281 -4.06 27.48 0.27
C ILE A 281 -4.79 28.66 0.95
N GLU A 282 -6.08 28.85 0.67
CA GLU A 282 -6.88 29.90 1.31
C GLU A 282 -6.92 29.73 2.84
N LEU A 283 -7.15 28.50 3.33
CA LEU A 283 -7.11 28.20 4.76
C LEU A 283 -5.71 28.40 5.36
N VAL A 284 -4.66 28.02 4.64
CA VAL A 284 -3.27 28.16 5.08
C VAL A 284 -2.86 29.63 5.26
N ILE A 285 -3.34 30.50 4.38
CA ILE A 285 -3.09 31.95 4.44
C ILE A 285 -3.90 32.60 5.56
N LYS A 286 -5.13 32.12 5.80
CA LYS A 286 -6.05 32.66 6.81
C LYS A 286 -5.53 32.45 8.24
N LEU A 287 -5.03 31.26 8.54
CA LEU A 287 -4.57 30.87 9.87
C LEU A 287 -3.15 31.36 10.17
N LYS A 288 -2.94 31.96 11.36
CA LYS A 288 -1.60 32.36 11.82
C LYS A 288 -0.93 31.22 12.61
N GLU A 289 0.39 31.27 12.76
CA GLU A 289 1.15 30.27 13.53
C GLU A 289 0.63 30.09 14.96
N LYS A 290 0.19 31.17 15.61
CA LYS A 290 -0.42 31.11 16.93
C LYS A 290 -1.72 30.30 16.94
N ASP A 291 -2.54 30.44 15.90
CA ASP A 291 -3.82 29.75 15.78
C ASP A 291 -3.61 28.24 15.59
N TYR A 292 -2.65 27.84 14.74
CA TYR A 292 -2.26 26.44 14.59
C TYR A 292 -1.85 25.81 15.91
N LYS A 293 -0.97 26.50 16.65
CA LYS A 293 -0.51 26.01 17.96
C LYS A 293 -1.67 25.86 18.94
N THR A 294 -2.50 26.89 19.08
CA THR A 294 -3.64 26.86 20.01
C THR A 294 -4.63 25.75 19.68
N LEU A 295 -4.95 25.55 18.40
CA LEU A 295 -5.86 24.50 17.95
C LEU A 295 -5.28 23.10 18.18
N LEU A 296 -4.02 22.88 17.79
CA LEU A 296 -3.36 21.58 17.98
C LEU A 296 -3.19 21.24 19.46
N ASP A 297 -2.74 22.19 20.29
CA ASP A 297 -2.62 21.99 21.74
C ASP A 297 -3.97 21.62 22.36
N PHE A 298 -5.06 22.30 21.96
CA PHE A 298 -6.41 21.98 22.44
C PHE A 298 -6.85 20.58 22.01
N LEU A 299 -6.76 20.28 20.72
CA LEU A 299 -7.26 19.01 20.16
C LEU A 299 -6.45 17.81 20.65
N LEU A 300 -5.12 17.91 20.73
CA LEU A 300 -4.25 16.85 21.26
C LEU A 300 -4.56 16.56 22.74
N ASN A 301 -4.81 17.60 23.54
CA ASN A 301 -5.22 17.42 24.93
C ASN A 301 -6.58 16.70 25.03
N LYS A 302 -7.55 17.06 24.18
CA LYS A 302 -8.85 16.37 24.14
C LYS A 302 -8.74 14.92 23.66
N GLU A 303 -7.89 14.66 22.67
CA GLU A 303 -7.61 13.29 22.23
C GLU A 303 -7.00 12.45 23.35
N LEU A 304 -6.02 12.99 24.09
CA LEU A 304 -5.40 12.33 25.23
C LEU A 304 -6.42 12.00 26.32
N LEU A 305 -7.29 12.95 26.67
CA LEU A 305 -8.37 12.73 27.64
C LEU A 305 -9.34 11.64 27.17
N MET A 306 -9.70 11.60 25.89
CA MET A 306 -10.55 10.54 25.33
C MET A 306 -9.88 9.16 25.33
N ARG A 307 -8.55 9.10 25.21
CA ARG A 307 -7.80 7.83 25.28
C ARG A 307 -7.74 7.30 26.71
N ASN A 308 -7.62 8.18 27.70
CA ASN A 308 -7.43 7.83 29.10
C ASN A 308 -8.73 7.64 29.91
N SER A 309 -9.84 8.26 29.51
CA SER A 309 -11.13 8.16 30.23
C SER A 309 -11.98 6.99 29.73
N GLU A 310 -12.43 6.09 30.60
CA GLU A 310 -13.26 4.93 30.18
C GLU A 310 -14.75 5.26 29.99
N LYS A 311 -15.32 6.21 30.75
CA LYS A 311 -16.79 6.42 30.82
C LYS A 311 -17.32 7.75 30.25
N GLU A 312 -16.46 8.70 29.87
CA GLU A 312 -16.87 10.08 29.53
C GLU A 312 -16.42 10.54 28.13
N LYS A 313 -15.99 9.62 27.27
CA LYS A 313 -15.39 9.94 25.95
C LYS A 313 -16.29 10.80 25.06
N GLU A 314 -17.60 10.56 25.10
CA GLU A 314 -18.57 11.29 24.29
C GLU A 314 -18.79 12.72 24.80
N ALA A 315 -18.82 12.93 26.12
CA ALA A 315 -18.91 14.28 26.69
C ALA A 315 -17.68 15.13 26.34
N ILE A 316 -16.48 14.54 26.42
CA ILE A 316 -15.22 15.19 26.02
C ILE A 316 -15.23 15.56 24.53
N PHE A 317 -15.81 14.69 23.69
CA PHE A 317 -15.97 14.96 22.26
C PHE A 317 -16.89 16.17 22.01
N TRP A 318 -18.06 16.21 22.64
CA TRP A 318 -19.00 17.33 22.49
C TRP A 318 -18.44 18.65 23.03
N GLU A 319 -17.69 18.62 24.12
CA GLU A 319 -16.97 19.78 24.64
C GLU A 319 -15.99 20.33 23.58
N ALA A 320 -15.26 19.45 22.88
CA ALA A 320 -14.38 19.84 21.81
C ALA A 320 -15.14 20.48 20.63
N MET A 321 -16.28 19.91 20.22
CA MET A 321 -17.09 20.47 19.14
C MET A 321 -17.69 21.84 19.50
N ILE A 322 -18.15 22.03 20.74
CA ILE A 322 -18.64 23.33 21.22
C ILE A 322 -17.52 24.37 21.24
N TYR A 323 -16.32 23.98 21.68
CA TYR A 323 -15.16 24.87 21.63
C TYR A 323 -14.84 25.31 20.19
N LEU A 324 -14.80 24.36 19.26
CA LEU A 324 -14.52 24.64 17.84
C LEU A 324 -15.55 25.58 17.22
N ARG A 325 -16.82 25.46 17.60
CA ARG A 325 -17.89 26.39 17.17
C ARG A 325 -17.64 27.83 17.62
N ASN A 326 -17.17 27.99 18.85
CA ASN A 326 -17.00 29.29 19.49
C ASN A 326 -15.58 29.85 19.28
N TYR A 327 -14.72 29.15 18.57
CA TYR A 327 -13.36 29.61 18.31
C TYR A 327 -13.41 30.71 17.23
N HIS A 328 -13.37 31.97 17.66
CA HIS A 328 -13.55 33.14 16.78
C HIS A 328 -12.24 33.66 16.15
N SER A 329 -11.12 32.95 16.30
CA SER A 329 -9.84 33.35 15.67
C SER A 329 -9.78 33.02 14.16
N PHE A 330 -10.90 32.56 13.58
CA PHE A 330 -10.98 32.07 12.21
C PHE A 330 -11.21 33.14 11.17
#